data_AF-A0A831UUV8-F1
#
_entry.id   AF-A0A831UUV8-F1
#
_cell.length_a   1.000
_cell.length_b   1.000
_cell.length_c   1.000
_cell.angle_alpha   90.00
_cell.angle_beta   90.00
_cell.angle_gamma   90.00
#
_symmetry.space_group_name_H-M   'P 1'
#
loop_
_entity.id
_entity.type
_entity.pdbx_description
1 polymer ?
#
loop_
_entity_poly.entity_id
_entity_poly.type
_entity_poly.pdbx_seq_one_letter_code
_entity_poly.pdbx_strand_id
1 'polypeptide(L)'
;MKTCDKNCPGRFHILKQSRFSINEGRNKLKPSEILACHRLKGTGYLYSNKKWRFPAVSGKITSAMIPQILTKIRRACADQRWRALWRRRLKSRISILRHRLTTAGNRVLKVNDKVIGAGMPVFIIAEIGVNHNGRIEEAKKLIAAAAEAGADAVKFQKRELAATYTKKVVEHPEFSDQNLRYTIPILKEMEFGEAAYRELAEEAKNRRLIFFATPFDEPSVDFLERTVNPPLYKIASADLVNLPLIERVSKTKKPLILSTGMSDLDEIDETAAFLFREGTSFALLHCQSTYPAKDDTLNLSLIPRLERRFGVPIGYSGHEQGIDPSVTAVALGAKILERHITLDKTAEGPDHSASLLPDEFKELVRRVRDCEKTLGQPVKQVTRGEVMNRLTLRKSLVAARRIETGSKITHSMVAAKSPGAGLSPQRLYDLLGKRAARTLEKDNHFTEEDLFGGKLNKSGNYFRGRWGLKARFFEIDDIERLGLKPTLLEFHVSDKDLLFDLPKRQYPYDLFIHAPEYNNRILVDLASDEKATWQASIAIIQKTIDKARAIAPLFRGTPKIIIHIGGTT
;
A
#
# COMPACT_ATOMS: atom_id res chain seq x y z
N MET A 1 -35.06 25.62 1.66
CA MET A 1 -36.36 26.00 1.08
C MET A 1 -36.09 26.90 -0.12
N LYS A 2 -36.72 26.61 -1.28
CA LYS A 2 -36.69 27.37 -2.57
C LYS A 2 -35.30 27.51 -3.25
N THR A 3 -34.97 27.01 -4.46
CA THR A 3 -35.55 27.16 -5.84
C THR A 3 -35.50 28.61 -6.32
N CYS A 4 -34.99 29.00 -7.52
CA CYS A 4 -34.46 28.32 -8.72
C CYS A 4 -33.68 29.38 -9.57
N ASP A 5 -33.21 29.25 -10.83
CA ASP A 5 -33.19 28.15 -11.82
C ASP A 5 -31.99 28.25 -12.82
N LYS A 6 -31.72 27.13 -13.52
CA LYS A 6 -31.25 26.89 -14.92
C LYS A 6 -30.48 27.93 -15.79
N ASN A 7 -29.46 27.38 -16.51
CA ASN A 7 -29.03 27.57 -17.93
C ASN A 7 -28.78 29.02 -18.46
N CYS A 8 -27.70 29.39 -19.16
CA CYS A 8 -26.55 28.66 -19.75
C CYS A 8 -25.30 29.62 -19.89
N PRO A 9 -24.32 29.51 -20.83
CA PRO A 9 -22.90 29.46 -20.48
C PRO A 9 -22.08 30.72 -20.80
N GLY A 10 -20.99 30.98 -20.07
CA GLY A 10 -20.01 32.00 -20.43
C GLY A 10 -18.76 32.03 -19.56
N ARG A 11 -17.57 31.84 -20.17
CA ARG A 11 -16.28 32.05 -19.50
C ARG A 11 -15.92 33.55 -19.51
N PHE A 12 -15.85 34.20 -18.36
CA PHE A 12 -14.96 35.34 -18.16
C PHE A 12 -14.53 35.45 -16.69
N HIS A 13 -13.24 35.21 -16.42
CA HIS A 13 -12.60 35.75 -15.22
C HIS A 13 -11.37 36.56 -15.64
N ILE A 14 -11.38 37.81 -15.19
CA ILE A 14 -10.46 38.88 -15.58
C ILE A 14 -9.19 38.81 -14.72
N LEU A 15 -8.04 38.98 -15.37
CA LEU A 15 -6.74 39.16 -14.73
C LEU A 15 -6.74 40.41 -13.83
N LYS A 16 -6.22 40.31 -12.60
CA LYS A 16 -5.74 41.48 -11.85
C LYS A 16 -4.39 41.22 -11.20
N GLN A 17 -3.58 42.27 -11.17
CA GLN A 17 -2.13 42.18 -10.99
C GLN A 17 -1.67 42.06 -9.53
N SER A 18 -0.54 41.38 -9.40
CA SER A 18 0.48 41.45 -8.36
C SER A 18 0.56 42.73 -7.50
N ARG A 19 0.76 42.53 -6.18
CA ARG A 19 1.79 43.21 -5.37
C ARG A 19 2.13 42.35 -4.14
N PHE A 20 3.35 41.84 -4.07
CA PHE A 20 3.98 41.39 -2.82
C PHE A 20 5.32 42.14 -2.72
N SER A 21 5.51 42.89 -1.65
CA SER A 21 6.82 43.49 -1.32
C SER A 21 7.71 42.44 -0.67
N ILE A 22 9.00 42.51 -0.98
CA ILE A 22 10.03 41.65 -0.39
C ILE A 22 10.63 42.43 0.79
N ASN A 23 10.59 41.86 1.99
CA ASN A 23 11.42 42.33 3.11
C ASN A 23 12.77 41.62 3.06
N GLU A 24 13.84 42.38 3.24
CA GLU A 24 15.21 41.86 3.32
C GLU A 24 15.43 41.10 4.64
N GLY A 25 16.19 40.00 4.60
CA GLY A 25 16.51 39.27 5.83
C GLY A 25 17.07 37.86 5.65
N ARG A 26 18.37 37.79 5.31
CA ARG A 26 19.30 36.66 5.56
C ARG A 26 18.68 35.26 5.81
N ASN A 27 18.80 34.35 4.84
CA ASN A 27 19.59 33.12 5.07
C ASN A 27 19.88 32.30 3.80
N LYS A 28 20.92 31.45 3.91
CA LYS A 28 21.57 30.71 2.82
C LYS A 28 20.72 29.53 2.33
N LEU A 29 20.64 29.34 1.01
CA LEU A 29 20.30 28.05 0.37
C LEU A 29 21.41 27.66 -0.61
N LYS A 30 21.73 26.36 -0.66
CA LYS A 30 22.91 25.81 -1.37
C LYS A 30 22.63 25.59 -2.87
N PRO A 31 23.62 25.77 -3.76
CA PRO A 31 23.50 25.36 -5.15
C PRO A 31 23.78 23.85 -5.30
N SER A 32 22.74 23.03 -5.21
CA SER A 32 22.82 21.58 -5.49
C SER A 32 21.78 21.08 -6.52
N GLU A 33 21.02 21.99 -7.13
CA GLU A 33 20.01 21.66 -8.15
C GLU A 33 20.26 22.43 -9.45
N ILE A 34 21.26 21.96 -10.20
CA ILE A 34 21.32 21.87 -11.69
C ILE A 34 22.57 21.03 -11.97
N LEU A 35 22.36 19.73 -12.17
CA LEU A 35 23.40 18.79 -12.59
C LEU A 35 22.87 18.06 -13.83
N ALA A 36 23.11 18.67 -15.00
CA ALA A 36 22.84 18.05 -16.28
C ALA A 36 23.90 16.97 -16.55
N CYS A 37 23.64 15.74 -16.09
CA CYS A 37 24.51 14.59 -16.34
C CYS A 37 24.11 13.92 -17.67
N HIS A 38 24.86 14.19 -18.74
CA HIS A 38 24.87 13.32 -19.91
C HIS A 38 26.01 12.30 -19.79
N ARG A 39 25.66 11.02 -19.60
CA ARG A 39 26.63 9.92 -19.76
C ARG A 39 26.71 9.57 -21.24
N LEU A 40 27.89 9.74 -21.85
CA LEU A 40 28.15 9.26 -23.20
C LEU A 40 28.18 7.73 -23.21
N LYS A 41 27.63 7.12 -24.27
CA LYS A 41 27.62 5.66 -24.46
C LYS A 41 29.04 5.13 -24.54
N GLY A 42 29.30 4.00 -23.88
CA GLY A 42 30.56 3.28 -23.97
C GLY A 42 30.39 1.94 -24.68
N THR A 43 30.98 1.81 -25.87
CA THR A 43 31.52 0.57 -26.46
C THR A 43 32.50 0.99 -27.56
N GLY A 44 33.76 0.56 -27.46
CA GLY A 44 34.82 0.83 -28.44
C GLY A 44 35.60 2.14 -28.24
N TYR A 45 36.93 2.05 -28.16
CA TYR A 45 37.84 3.20 -28.21
C TYR A 45 38.15 3.59 -29.66
N LEU A 46 38.02 4.87 -29.99
CA LEU A 46 38.59 5.48 -31.18
C LEU A 46 38.96 6.93 -30.86
N TYR A 47 40.26 7.21 -30.74
CA TYR A 47 40.75 8.56 -30.46
C TYR A 47 40.57 9.45 -31.69
N SER A 48 39.77 10.50 -31.57
CA SER A 48 39.65 11.57 -32.59
C SER A 48 39.83 12.94 -31.93
N ASN A 49 40.82 13.69 -32.39
CA ASN A 49 41.37 14.83 -31.68
C ASN A 49 40.60 16.15 -31.95
N LYS A 50 39.27 16.15 -31.76
CA LYS A 50 38.42 17.35 -31.83
C LYS A 50 37.57 17.56 -30.58
N LYS A 51 38.23 17.95 -29.49
CA LYS A 51 37.58 18.55 -28.30
C LYS A 51 36.95 19.89 -28.68
N TRP A 52 35.64 19.91 -28.93
CA TRP A 52 34.86 21.14 -28.74
C TRP A 52 34.77 21.43 -27.23
N ARG A 53 35.76 22.16 -26.71
CA ARG A 53 35.75 22.64 -25.32
C ARG A 53 34.56 23.58 -25.14
N PHE A 54 33.55 23.17 -24.38
CA PHE A 54 32.80 24.14 -23.60
C PHE A 54 33.78 24.74 -22.57
N PRO A 55 33.93 26.08 -22.47
CA PRO A 55 34.63 26.65 -21.34
C PRO A 55 33.80 26.34 -20.08
N ALA A 56 34.42 25.68 -19.10
CA ALA A 56 33.84 25.57 -17.78
C ALA A 56 33.81 26.99 -17.17
N VAL A 57 32.62 27.59 -17.08
CA VAL A 57 32.45 28.91 -16.46
C VAL A 57 32.39 28.72 -14.95
N SER A 58 33.56 28.60 -14.31
CA SER A 58 33.70 28.78 -12.87
C SER A 58 33.61 30.27 -12.52
N GLY A 59 32.39 30.80 -12.55
CA GLY A 59 32.11 32.22 -12.29
C GLY A 59 30.61 32.48 -12.19
N LYS A 60 30.22 33.52 -11.45
CA LYS A 60 28.81 33.94 -11.35
C LYS A 60 28.28 34.29 -12.75
N ILE A 61 27.15 33.72 -13.15
CA ILE A 61 26.46 34.09 -14.39
C ILE A 61 26.01 35.56 -14.25
N THR A 62 26.61 36.44 -15.05
CA THR A 62 26.22 37.86 -15.12
C THR A 62 25.17 38.10 -16.20
N SER A 63 24.42 39.19 -16.09
CA SER A 63 23.42 39.60 -17.07
C SER A 63 23.98 39.71 -18.51
N ALA A 64 25.25 40.08 -18.65
CA ALA A 64 25.96 40.17 -19.92
C ALA A 64 26.15 38.81 -20.64
N MET A 65 26.07 37.67 -19.93
CA MET A 65 26.21 36.33 -20.53
C MET A 65 24.90 35.78 -21.08
N ILE A 66 23.76 36.34 -20.65
CA ILE A 66 22.41 35.89 -21.03
C ILE A 66 22.19 35.91 -22.56
N PRO A 67 22.59 36.97 -23.32
CA PRO A 67 22.41 36.99 -24.78
C PRO A 67 23.18 35.89 -25.52
N GLN A 68 24.38 35.52 -25.06
CA GLN A 68 25.17 34.46 -25.68
C GLN A 68 24.59 33.07 -25.40
N ILE A 69 24.10 32.84 -24.17
CA ILE A 69 23.38 31.62 -23.79
C ILE A 69 22.09 31.49 -24.60
N LEU A 70 21.28 32.56 -24.66
CA LEU A 70 20.05 32.61 -25.47
C LEU A 70 20.32 32.43 -26.97
N THR A 71 21.47 32.88 -27.48
CA THR A 71 21.87 32.68 -28.88
C THR A 71 22.30 31.24 -29.17
N LYS A 72 23.01 30.59 -28.24
CA LYS A 72 23.29 29.14 -28.32
C LYS A 72 22.02 28.29 -28.21
N ILE A 73 21.10 28.65 -27.31
CA ILE A 73 19.77 28.03 -27.20
C ILE A 73 18.96 28.27 -28.49
N ARG A 74 18.96 29.49 -29.05
CA ARG A 74 18.30 29.78 -30.34
C ARG A 74 18.89 28.98 -31.50
N ARG A 75 20.21 28.75 -31.54
CA ARG A 75 20.86 27.90 -32.56
C ARG A 75 20.53 26.42 -32.36
N ALA A 76 20.53 25.89 -31.13
CA ALA A 76 20.05 24.53 -30.85
C ALA A 76 18.56 24.36 -31.19
N CYS A 77 17.73 25.36 -30.90
CA CYS A 77 16.32 25.43 -31.29
C CYS A 77 16.08 25.86 -32.75
N ALA A 78 17.11 26.08 -33.56
CA ALA A 78 16.99 26.31 -35.01
C ALA A 78 17.09 25.01 -35.82
N ASP A 79 17.68 23.97 -35.23
CA ASP A 79 17.72 22.63 -35.80
C ASP A 79 16.29 22.04 -35.90
N GLN A 80 15.88 21.68 -37.11
CA GLN A 80 14.59 21.03 -37.38
C GLN A 80 14.43 19.72 -36.59
N ARG A 81 15.51 18.98 -36.33
CA ARG A 81 15.49 17.72 -35.56
C ARG A 81 15.08 17.97 -34.10
N TRP A 82 15.67 18.98 -33.46
CA TRP A 82 15.28 19.38 -32.10
C TRP A 82 13.84 19.89 -32.03
N ARG A 83 13.38 20.64 -33.04
CA ARG A 83 11.96 21.05 -33.13
C ARG A 83 11.02 19.87 -33.31
N ALA A 84 11.37 18.89 -34.14
CA ALA A 84 10.57 17.69 -34.37
C ALA A 84 10.48 16.83 -33.10
N LEU A 85 11.61 16.56 -32.44
CA LEU A 85 11.66 15.82 -31.17
C LEU A 85 10.86 16.52 -30.07
N TRP A 86 11.01 17.84 -29.91
CA TRP A 86 10.27 18.60 -28.90
C TRP A 86 8.76 18.61 -29.19
N ARG A 87 8.35 18.76 -30.46
CA ARG A 87 6.94 18.63 -30.88
C ARG A 87 6.39 17.22 -30.63
N ARG A 88 7.18 16.15 -30.83
CA ARG A 88 6.78 14.76 -30.53
C ARG A 88 6.54 14.57 -29.03
N ARG A 89 7.51 14.94 -28.19
CA ARG A 89 7.39 14.89 -26.71
C ARG A 89 6.22 15.71 -26.19
N LEU A 90 6.00 16.92 -26.73
CA LEU A 90 4.87 17.76 -26.35
C LEU A 90 3.52 17.11 -26.74
N LYS A 91 3.40 16.50 -27.93
CA LYS A 91 2.21 15.75 -28.34
C LYS A 91 1.92 14.58 -27.40
N SER A 92 2.92 13.76 -27.06
CA SER A 92 2.75 12.63 -26.12
C SER A 92 2.25 13.10 -24.76
N ARG A 93 2.89 14.14 -24.18
CA ARG A 93 2.47 14.72 -22.89
C ARG A 93 1.06 15.32 -22.93
N ILE A 94 0.68 16.01 -24.00
CA ILE A 94 -0.69 16.51 -24.18
C ILE A 94 -1.70 15.35 -24.28
N SER A 95 -1.35 14.25 -24.95
CA SER A 95 -2.19 13.05 -25.05
C SER A 95 -2.45 12.45 -23.67
N ILE A 96 -1.40 12.25 -22.86
CA ILE A 96 -1.48 11.73 -21.50
C ILE A 96 -2.31 12.67 -20.60
N LEU A 97 -2.07 13.99 -20.67
CA LEU A 97 -2.82 14.99 -19.92
C LEU A 97 -4.30 15.02 -20.29
N ARG A 98 -4.63 14.92 -21.59
CA ARG A 98 -6.02 14.83 -22.07
C ARG A 98 -6.70 13.58 -21.53
N HIS A 99 -6.07 12.41 -21.68
CA HIS A 99 -6.61 11.15 -21.19
C HIS A 99 -6.95 11.26 -19.69
N ARG A 100 -6.03 11.76 -18.87
CA ARG A 100 -6.24 11.96 -17.42
C ARG A 100 -7.39 12.90 -17.05
N LEU A 101 -7.68 13.89 -17.88
CA LEU A 101 -8.82 14.81 -17.66
C LEU A 101 -10.15 14.20 -18.11
N THR A 102 -10.14 13.25 -19.05
CA THR A 102 -11.34 12.58 -19.55
C THR A 102 -11.65 11.25 -18.83
N THR A 103 -10.64 10.52 -18.38
CA THR A 103 -10.79 9.22 -17.72
C THR A 103 -10.51 9.31 -16.22
N ALA A 104 -11.42 9.96 -15.50
CA ALA A 104 -11.43 9.92 -14.04
C ALA A 104 -11.56 8.48 -13.46
N GLY A 105 -11.96 7.50 -14.28
CA GLY A 105 -12.29 6.12 -13.88
C GLY A 105 -11.39 4.96 -14.34
N ASN A 106 -10.53 5.10 -15.36
CA ASN A 106 -9.71 3.97 -15.87
C ASN A 106 -8.42 3.71 -15.05
N ARG A 107 -8.57 3.60 -13.72
CA ARG A 107 -7.48 3.22 -12.80
C ARG A 107 -7.40 1.71 -12.53
N VAL A 108 -8.09 0.90 -13.33
CA VAL A 108 -8.17 -0.55 -13.17
C VAL A 108 -7.91 -1.26 -14.49
N LEU A 109 -7.18 -2.37 -14.43
CA LEU A 109 -7.03 -3.33 -15.52
C LEU A 109 -7.91 -4.55 -15.16
N LYS A 110 -8.69 -5.07 -16.11
CA LYS A 110 -9.51 -6.27 -15.90
C LYS A 110 -8.89 -7.43 -16.67
N VAL A 111 -8.78 -8.59 -16.02
CA VAL A 111 -8.27 -9.83 -16.60
C VAL A 111 -9.19 -10.94 -16.11
N ASN A 112 -10.04 -11.48 -16.99
CA ASN A 112 -11.14 -12.37 -16.62
C ASN A 112 -12.00 -11.77 -15.48
N ASP A 113 -12.12 -12.47 -14.36
CA ASP A 113 -12.80 -12.07 -13.13
C ASP A 113 -11.96 -11.15 -12.22
N LYS A 114 -10.63 -11.07 -12.44
CA LYS A 114 -9.71 -10.27 -11.63
C LYS A 114 -9.75 -8.79 -12.02
N VAL A 115 -9.81 -7.92 -11.02
CA VAL A 115 -9.70 -6.46 -11.17
C VAL A 115 -8.44 -5.97 -10.48
N ILE A 116 -7.53 -5.39 -11.25
CA ILE A 116 -6.19 -4.98 -10.81
C ILE A 116 -6.15 -3.46 -10.72
N GLY A 117 -5.90 -2.88 -9.54
CA GLY A 117 -5.81 -1.44 -9.38
C GLY A 117 -5.90 -0.94 -7.93
N ALA A 118 -6.15 0.35 -7.75
CA ALA A 118 -6.26 0.96 -6.42
C ALA A 118 -7.40 0.33 -5.59
N GLY A 119 -7.13 0.00 -4.33
CA GLY A 119 -8.06 -0.65 -3.41
C GLY A 119 -8.28 -2.16 -3.64
N MET A 120 -7.75 -2.73 -4.72
CA MET A 120 -7.79 -4.16 -5.00
C MET A 120 -6.52 -4.86 -4.51
N PRO A 121 -6.56 -6.19 -4.29
CA PRO A 121 -5.38 -6.98 -4.02
C PRO A 121 -4.33 -6.87 -5.13
N VAL A 122 -3.05 -6.95 -4.76
CA VAL A 122 -1.92 -7.03 -5.68
C VAL A 122 -2.03 -8.33 -6.49
N PHE A 123 -1.95 -8.20 -7.80
CA PHE A 123 -1.93 -9.30 -8.75
C PHE A 123 -0.51 -9.87 -8.85
N ILE A 124 -0.31 -11.11 -8.41
CA ILE A 124 1.02 -11.72 -8.31
C ILE A 124 1.25 -12.69 -9.49
N ILE A 125 2.31 -12.43 -10.25
CA ILE A 125 2.76 -13.20 -11.41
C ILE A 125 4.02 -13.97 -11.04
N ALA A 126 3.93 -15.30 -11.10
CA ALA A 126 5.10 -16.17 -11.14
C ALA A 126 5.63 -16.22 -12.58
N GLU A 127 6.76 -15.56 -12.85
CA GLU A 127 7.47 -15.69 -14.13
C GLU A 127 8.24 -17.01 -14.14
N ILE A 128 7.74 -17.98 -14.89
CA ILE A 128 8.46 -19.22 -15.18
C ILE A 128 9.49 -18.94 -16.27
N GLY A 129 9.20 -18.02 -17.19
CA GLY A 129 10.15 -17.52 -18.18
C GLY A 129 10.71 -18.64 -19.04
N VAL A 130 12.00 -18.94 -18.83
CA VAL A 130 12.73 -20.06 -19.44
C VAL A 130 13.31 -21.05 -18.42
N ASN A 131 13.06 -20.87 -17.12
CA ASN A 131 13.61 -21.68 -16.01
C ASN A 131 13.14 -23.15 -15.98
N HIS A 132 12.33 -23.56 -16.95
CA HIS A 132 11.90 -24.93 -17.18
C HIS A 132 12.88 -25.74 -18.05
N ASN A 133 13.95 -25.14 -18.58
CA ASN A 133 15.05 -25.85 -19.24
C ASN A 133 14.63 -26.80 -20.38
N GLY A 134 13.61 -26.41 -21.16
CA GLY A 134 13.00 -27.26 -22.21
C GLY A 134 12.26 -28.50 -21.69
N ARG A 135 12.14 -28.70 -20.38
CA ARG A 135 11.53 -29.87 -19.72
C ARG A 135 10.12 -29.54 -19.22
N ILE A 136 9.11 -30.13 -19.87
CA ILE A 136 7.68 -29.87 -19.55
C ILE A 136 7.33 -30.22 -18.10
N GLU A 137 7.93 -31.27 -17.52
CA GLU A 137 7.70 -31.66 -16.13
C GLU A 137 8.29 -30.66 -15.12
N GLU A 138 9.33 -29.90 -15.47
CA GLU A 138 9.81 -28.80 -14.64
C GLU A 138 8.87 -27.59 -14.72
N ALA A 139 8.36 -27.28 -15.90
CA ALA A 139 7.31 -26.27 -16.06
C ALA A 139 6.07 -26.61 -15.22
N LYS A 140 5.58 -27.86 -15.23
CA LYS A 140 4.46 -28.30 -14.37
C LYS A 140 4.75 -28.15 -12.88
N LYS A 141 5.95 -28.53 -12.42
CA LYS A 141 6.37 -28.33 -11.02
C LYS A 141 6.39 -26.86 -10.62
N LEU A 142 6.85 -25.97 -11.50
CA LEU A 142 6.85 -24.52 -11.27
C LEU A 142 5.42 -23.94 -11.24
N ILE A 143 4.52 -24.43 -12.10
CA ILE A 143 3.09 -24.07 -12.05
C ILE A 143 2.46 -24.54 -10.72
N ALA A 144 2.78 -25.76 -10.26
CA ALA A 144 2.32 -26.28 -8.98
C ALA A 144 2.79 -25.42 -7.80
N ALA A 145 4.09 -25.10 -7.74
CA ALA A 145 4.68 -24.22 -6.73
C ALA A 145 4.03 -22.82 -6.70
N ALA A 146 3.78 -22.22 -7.88
CA ALA A 146 3.10 -20.93 -7.98
C ALA A 146 1.65 -20.98 -7.45
N ALA A 147 0.92 -22.07 -7.72
CA ALA A 147 -0.43 -22.28 -7.20
C ALA A 147 -0.44 -22.46 -5.67
N GLU A 148 0.47 -23.29 -5.13
CA GLU A 148 0.60 -23.56 -3.69
C GLU A 148 1.04 -22.33 -2.89
N ALA A 149 1.79 -21.42 -3.52
CA ALA A 149 2.13 -20.13 -2.96
C ALA A 149 0.95 -19.13 -2.97
N GLY A 150 -0.07 -19.34 -3.81
CA GLY A 150 -1.19 -18.42 -3.98
C GLY A 150 -0.93 -17.28 -4.97
N ALA A 151 -0.16 -17.53 -6.04
CA ALA A 151 -0.07 -16.61 -7.18
C ALA A 151 -1.45 -16.43 -7.87
N ASP A 152 -1.61 -15.31 -8.59
CA ASP A 152 -2.78 -15.08 -9.45
C ASP A 152 -2.55 -15.62 -10.87
N ALA A 153 -1.29 -15.67 -11.32
CA ALA A 153 -0.94 -16.02 -12.69
C ALA A 153 0.45 -16.66 -12.81
N VAL A 154 0.63 -17.45 -13.86
CA VAL A 154 1.93 -17.94 -14.34
C VAL A 154 2.23 -17.38 -15.72
N LYS A 155 3.48 -16.94 -15.91
CA LYS A 155 3.93 -16.32 -17.16
C LYS A 155 5.07 -17.13 -17.79
N PHE A 156 4.97 -17.31 -19.10
CA PHE A 156 5.99 -17.90 -19.95
C PHE A 156 6.52 -16.86 -20.96
N GLN A 157 7.51 -17.26 -21.75
CA GLN A 157 8.06 -16.48 -22.85
C GLN A 157 7.94 -17.27 -24.16
N LYS A 158 7.52 -16.62 -25.25
CA LYS A 158 7.44 -17.24 -26.58
C LYS A 158 8.19 -16.38 -27.59
N ARG A 159 9.09 -17.00 -28.36
CA ARG A 159 9.78 -16.32 -29.46
C ARG A 159 9.97 -17.23 -30.67
N GLU A 160 10.07 -16.63 -31.84
CA GLU A 160 10.60 -17.27 -33.05
C GLU A 160 11.94 -16.63 -33.37
N LEU A 161 13.04 -17.34 -33.09
CA LEU A 161 14.40 -16.76 -33.08
C LEU A 161 14.79 -16.03 -34.37
N ALA A 162 14.32 -16.50 -35.53
CA ALA A 162 14.57 -15.87 -36.83
C ALA A 162 13.78 -14.56 -37.06
N ALA A 163 12.69 -14.35 -36.32
CA ALA A 163 11.92 -13.11 -36.28
C ALA A 163 12.41 -12.17 -35.17
N THR A 164 12.84 -12.71 -34.02
CA THR A 164 13.37 -11.91 -32.90
C THR A 164 14.78 -11.37 -33.14
N TYR A 165 15.66 -12.17 -33.75
CA TYR A 165 17.09 -11.86 -33.89
C TYR A 165 17.51 -11.86 -35.37
N THR A 166 18.48 -11.01 -35.71
CA THR A 166 19.04 -11.01 -37.07
C THR A 166 19.66 -12.38 -37.42
N LYS A 167 19.51 -12.82 -38.67
CA LYS A 167 20.03 -14.10 -39.19
C LYS A 167 21.46 -14.42 -38.70
N LYS A 168 22.37 -13.45 -38.75
CA LYS A 168 23.76 -13.61 -38.26
C LYS A 168 23.86 -14.01 -36.79
N VAL A 169 23.02 -13.47 -35.90
CA VAL A 169 23.02 -13.81 -34.47
C VAL A 169 22.47 -15.22 -34.23
N VAL A 170 21.49 -15.65 -35.03
CA VAL A 170 20.87 -16.98 -34.91
C VAL A 170 21.79 -18.08 -35.44
N GLU A 171 22.43 -17.84 -36.59
CA GLU A 171 23.33 -18.82 -37.24
C GLU A 171 24.74 -18.82 -36.63
N HIS A 172 25.24 -17.65 -36.23
CA HIS A 172 26.60 -17.45 -35.72
C HIS A 172 26.65 -16.71 -34.36
N PRO A 173 26.06 -17.27 -33.30
CA PRO A 173 26.11 -16.66 -31.96
C PRO A 173 27.55 -16.51 -31.42
N GLU A 174 28.51 -17.31 -31.88
CA GLU A 174 29.93 -17.23 -31.53
C GLU A 174 30.61 -15.89 -31.87
N PHE A 175 30.09 -15.17 -32.88
CA PHE A 175 30.55 -13.85 -33.30
C PHE A 175 29.68 -12.70 -32.74
N SER A 176 28.77 -12.99 -31.82
CA SER A 176 27.96 -12.00 -31.11
C SER A 176 28.61 -11.57 -29.79
N ASP A 177 28.03 -10.58 -29.11
CA ASP A 177 28.41 -10.24 -27.73
C ASP A 177 28.32 -11.45 -26.79
N GLN A 178 29.12 -11.49 -25.73
CA GLN A 178 29.20 -12.60 -24.78
C GLN A 178 27.83 -13.07 -24.27
N ASN A 179 26.91 -12.12 -24.01
CA ASN A 179 25.55 -12.45 -23.56
C ASN A 179 24.75 -13.20 -24.63
N LEU A 180 24.77 -12.73 -25.89
CA LEU A 180 24.05 -13.39 -26.98
C LEU A 180 24.69 -14.73 -27.36
N ARG A 181 26.02 -14.82 -27.28
CA ARG A 181 26.76 -16.06 -27.51
C ARG A 181 26.34 -17.18 -26.56
N TYR A 182 26.06 -16.85 -25.30
CA TYR A 182 25.59 -17.77 -24.28
C TYR A 182 24.08 -18.05 -24.39
N THR A 183 23.26 -17.00 -24.54
CA THR A 183 21.80 -17.12 -24.45
C THR A 183 21.16 -17.72 -25.71
N ILE A 184 21.68 -17.49 -26.92
CA ILE A 184 21.04 -17.97 -28.16
C ILE A 184 20.97 -19.52 -28.26
N PRO A 185 22.04 -20.29 -27.96
CA PRO A 185 21.95 -21.75 -27.90
C PRO A 185 20.88 -22.24 -26.91
N ILE A 186 20.90 -21.71 -25.69
CA ILE A 186 19.95 -22.03 -24.62
C ILE A 186 18.49 -21.79 -25.07
N LEU A 187 18.21 -20.65 -25.72
CA LEU A 187 16.89 -20.34 -26.24
C LEU A 187 16.42 -21.27 -27.38
N LYS A 188 17.34 -21.87 -28.16
CA LYS A 188 16.96 -22.86 -29.20
C LYS A 188 16.43 -24.15 -28.58
N GLU A 189 16.95 -24.55 -27.42
CA GLU A 189 16.61 -25.81 -26.74
C GLU A 189 15.35 -25.66 -25.86
N MET A 190 15.03 -24.44 -25.42
CA MET A 190 13.94 -24.18 -24.48
C MET A 190 12.57 -23.90 -25.14
N GLU A 191 12.48 -23.56 -26.43
CA GLU A 191 11.21 -23.13 -27.03
C GLU A 191 10.20 -24.28 -27.23
N PHE A 192 9.09 -24.24 -26.49
CA PHE A 192 8.01 -25.23 -26.60
C PHE A 192 7.14 -25.04 -27.86
N GLY A 193 6.66 -26.16 -28.41
CA GLY A 193 5.65 -26.24 -29.48
C GLY A 193 4.20 -26.22 -28.97
N GLU A 194 3.23 -26.29 -29.90
CA GLU A 194 1.80 -26.10 -29.58
C GLU A 194 1.26 -27.08 -28.53
N ALA A 195 1.63 -28.37 -28.59
CA ALA A 195 1.12 -29.39 -27.68
C ALA A 195 1.48 -29.10 -26.22
N ALA A 196 2.76 -28.81 -25.95
CA ALA A 196 3.25 -28.46 -24.62
C ALA A 196 2.62 -27.15 -24.10
N TYR A 197 2.41 -26.15 -24.97
CA TYR A 197 1.71 -24.92 -24.58
C TYR A 197 0.26 -25.17 -24.16
N ARG A 198 -0.48 -26.00 -24.90
CA ARG A 198 -1.86 -26.39 -24.54
C ARG A 198 -1.91 -27.15 -23.22
N GLU A 199 -0.98 -28.09 -23.02
CA GLU A 199 -0.88 -28.89 -21.80
C GLU A 199 -0.56 -28.03 -20.56
N LEU A 200 0.42 -27.12 -20.66
CA LEU A 200 0.78 -26.20 -19.57
C LEU A 200 -0.32 -25.17 -19.27
N ALA A 201 -1.07 -24.72 -20.28
CA ALA A 201 -2.21 -23.84 -20.09
C ALA A 201 -3.37 -24.54 -19.36
N GLU A 202 -3.64 -25.81 -19.68
CA GLU A 202 -4.68 -26.59 -18.98
C GLU A 202 -4.25 -26.93 -17.55
N GLU A 203 -2.98 -27.26 -17.29
CA GLU A 203 -2.44 -27.47 -15.94
C GLU A 203 -2.59 -26.21 -15.05
N ALA A 204 -2.24 -25.03 -15.58
CA ALA A 204 -2.43 -23.76 -14.89
C ALA A 204 -3.91 -23.47 -14.60
N LYS A 205 -4.79 -23.69 -15.59
CA LYS A 205 -6.24 -23.51 -15.48
C LYS A 205 -6.87 -24.46 -14.44
N ASN A 206 -6.45 -25.72 -14.39
CA ASN A 206 -6.88 -26.69 -13.37
C ASN A 206 -6.53 -26.22 -11.94
N ARG A 207 -5.42 -25.51 -11.80
CA ARG A 207 -4.97 -24.87 -10.54
C ARG A 207 -5.52 -23.45 -10.33
N ARG A 208 -6.44 -22.98 -11.18
CA ARG A 208 -7.06 -21.64 -11.14
C ARG A 208 -6.07 -20.47 -11.32
N LEU A 209 -4.93 -20.73 -11.96
CA LEU A 209 -3.96 -19.71 -12.35
C LEU A 209 -4.30 -19.16 -13.73
N ILE A 210 -4.12 -17.85 -13.91
CA ILE A 210 -4.14 -17.25 -15.25
C ILE A 210 -2.85 -17.62 -15.99
N PHE A 211 -2.97 -18.33 -17.12
CA PHE A 211 -1.85 -18.63 -18.01
C PHE A 211 -1.73 -17.56 -19.09
N PHE A 212 -0.52 -17.05 -19.30
CA PHE A 212 -0.20 -16.14 -20.40
C PHE A 212 1.30 -16.16 -20.72
N ALA A 213 1.69 -15.49 -21.79
CA ALA A 213 3.09 -15.41 -22.19
C ALA A 213 3.49 -14.02 -22.71
N THR A 214 4.81 -13.84 -22.81
CA THR A 214 5.49 -12.68 -23.40
C THR A 214 5.89 -13.04 -24.82
N PRO A 215 5.18 -12.59 -25.88
CA PRO A 215 5.67 -12.68 -27.25
C PRO A 215 6.80 -11.68 -27.48
N PHE A 216 7.89 -12.13 -28.11
CA PHE A 216 9.02 -11.28 -28.50
C PHE A 216 8.99 -10.85 -29.98
N ASP A 217 8.01 -11.33 -30.75
CA ASP A 217 7.86 -11.09 -32.18
C ASP A 217 6.41 -11.34 -32.62
N GLU A 218 6.06 -10.89 -33.83
CA GLU A 218 4.69 -11.00 -34.36
C GLU A 218 4.22 -12.44 -34.56
N PRO A 219 5.02 -13.39 -35.12
CA PRO A 219 4.65 -14.80 -35.20
C PRO A 219 4.32 -15.42 -33.83
N SER A 220 5.01 -15.00 -32.76
CA SER A 220 4.70 -15.44 -31.40
C SER A 220 3.35 -14.92 -30.89
N VAL A 221 2.86 -13.77 -31.38
CA VAL A 221 1.49 -13.32 -31.11
C VAL A 221 0.49 -14.25 -31.80
N ASP A 222 0.69 -14.55 -33.09
CA ASP A 222 -0.15 -15.45 -33.87
C ASP A 222 -0.19 -16.88 -33.29
N PHE A 223 0.97 -17.39 -32.86
CA PHE A 223 1.08 -18.66 -32.14
C PHE A 223 0.24 -18.65 -30.87
N LEU A 224 0.36 -17.62 -30.01
CA LEU A 224 -0.35 -17.56 -28.74
C LEU A 224 -1.87 -17.41 -28.92
N GLU A 225 -2.32 -16.59 -29.88
CA GLU A 225 -3.75 -16.48 -30.22
C GLU A 225 -4.34 -17.83 -30.68
N ARG A 226 -3.63 -18.57 -31.54
CA ARG A 226 -4.09 -19.87 -32.09
C ARG A 226 -4.04 -21.03 -31.07
N THR A 227 -3.05 -21.04 -30.18
CA THR A 227 -2.75 -22.19 -29.32
C THR A 227 -3.50 -22.16 -27.98
N VAL A 228 -3.39 -21.04 -27.26
CA VAL A 228 -3.84 -20.91 -25.86
C VAL A 228 -4.76 -19.71 -25.63
N ASN A 229 -4.84 -18.78 -26.60
CA ASN A 229 -5.73 -17.62 -26.60
C ASN A 229 -5.71 -16.85 -25.24
N PRO A 230 -4.54 -16.39 -24.76
CA PRO A 230 -4.37 -15.98 -23.37
C PRO A 230 -5.20 -14.73 -23.05
N PRO A 231 -5.69 -14.53 -21.82
CA PRO A 231 -6.61 -13.42 -21.50
C PRO A 231 -5.90 -12.05 -21.39
N LEU A 232 -4.57 -12.02 -21.40
CA LEU A 232 -3.75 -10.82 -21.38
C LEU A 232 -2.40 -11.06 -22.08
N TYR A 233 -1.68 -9.99 -22.38
CA TYR A 233 -0.32 -10.06 -22.93
C TYR A 233 0.70 -9.28 -22.11
N LYS A 234 1.92 -9.83 -22.03
CA LYS A 234 3.10 -9.13 -21.51
C LYS A 234 3.88 -8.51 -22.66
N ILE A 235 4.35 -7.28 -22.49
CA ILE A 235 5.44 -6.72 -23.31
C ILE A 235 6.71 -6.67 -22.46
N ALA A 236 7.81 -7.19 -22.99
CA ALA A 236 9.12 -7.17 -22.35
C ALA A 236 9.70 -5.75 -22.29
N SER A 237 10.72 -5.53 -21.46
CA SER A 237 11.38 -4.21 -21.38
C SER A 237 12.17 -3.84 -22.63
N ALA A 238 12.72 -4.82 -23.35
CA ALA A 238 13.33 -4.57 -24.66
C ALA A 238 12.29 -4.04 -25.68
N ASP A 239 11.06 -4.53 -25.58
CA ASP A 239 9.98 -4.26 -26.54
C ASP A 239 9.09 -3.07 -26.17
N LEU A 240 9.36 -2.34 -25.07
CA LEU A 240 8.59 -1.12 -24.75
C LEU A 240 8.61 -0.11 -25.89
N VAL A 241 9.73 -0.02 -26.62
CA VAL A 241 9.93 0.86 -27.78
C VAL A 241 9.47 0.24 -29.11
N ASN A 242 9.09 -1.05 -29.11
CA ASN A 242 8.70 -1.81 -30.29
C ASN A 242 7.23 -1.56 -30.64
N LEU A 243 6.92 -0.35 -31.10
CA LEU A 243 5.56 0.03 -31.47
C LEU A 243 4.88 -0.90 -32.50
N PRO A 244 5.57 -1.48 -33.52
CA PRO A 244 4.97 -2.48 -34.41
C PRO A 244 4.42 -3.71 -33.66
N LEU A 245 5.23 -4.32 -32.77
CA LEU A 245 4.78 -5.44 -31.95
C LEU A 245 3.65 -5.03 -31.00
N ILE A 246 3.74 -3.87 -30.37
CA ILE A 246 2.69 -3.34 -29.47
C ILE A 246 1.39 -3.06 -30.25
N GLU A 247 1.45 -2.63 -31.51
CA GLU A 247 0.30 -2.49 -32.40
C GLU A 247 -0.30 -3.87 -32.74
N ARG A 248 0.54 -4.84 -33.12
CA ARG A 248 0.13 -6.22 -33.42
C ARG A 248 -0.59 -6.86 -32.23
N VAL A 249 -0.09 -6.67 -31.01
CA VAL A 249 -0.72 -7.15 -29.77
C VAL A 249 -1.98 -6.34 -29.45
N SER A 250 -1.98 -5.01 -29.61
CA SER A 250 -3.16 -4.16 -29.35
C SER A 250 -4.36 -4.50 -30.25
N LYS A 251 -4.13 -5.04 -31.46
CA LYS A 251 -5.18 -5.53 -32.36
C LYS A 251 -5.97 -6.72 -31.79
N THR A 252 -5.41 -7.50 -30.86
CA THR A 252 -6.13 -8.58 -30.14
C THR A 252 -7.20 -8.05 -29.16
N LYS A 253 -7.18 -6.73 -28.87
CA LYS A 253 -8.06 -6.04 -27.89
C LYS A 253 -7.98 -6.55 -26.45
N LYS A 254 -7.01 -7.39 -26.13
CA LYS A 254 -6.71 -7.86 -24.77
C LYS A 254 -5.95 -6.82 -23.95
N PRO A 255 -6.00 -6.89 -22.61
CA PRO A 255 -5.20 -6.06 -21.72
C PRO A 255 -3.69 -6.35 -21.83
N LEU A 256 -2.86 -5.30 -21.72
CA LEU A 256 -1.39 -5.38 -21.78
C LEU A 256 -0.72 -5.06 -20.43
N ILE A 257 0.38 -5.74 -20.12
CA ILE A 257 1.29 -5.41 -19.01
C ILE A 257 2.70 -5.16 -19.58
N LEU A 258 3.17 -3.91 -19.57
CA LEU A 258 4.46 -3.53 -20.17
C LEU A 258 5.50 -3.23 -19.09
N SER A 259 6.70 -3.82 -19.15
CA SER A 259 7.78 -3.50 -18.20
C SER A 259 8.64 -2.36 -18.73
N THR A 260 9.03 -1.40 -17.88
CA THR A 260 9.70 -0.16 -18.32
C THR A 260 11.20 -0.09 -18.00
N GLY A 261 11.86 -1.23 -17.80
CA GLY A 261 13.32 -1.30 -17.67
C GLY A 261 14.01 -0.90 -18.97
N MET A 262 15.28 -0.48 -18.88
CA MET A 262 16.10 0.03 -20.01
C MET A 262 15.61 1.32 -20.69
N SER A 263 14.37 1.77 -20.46
CA SER A 263 13.78 2.94 -21.12
C SER A 263 13.87 4.24 -20.31
N ASP A 264 13.96 5.37 -21.01
CA ASP A 264 13.80 6.70 -20.41
C ASP A 264 12.33 7.14 -20.27
N LEU A 265 12.08 8.23 -19.54
CA LEU A 265 10.70 8.68 -19.27
C LEU A 265 9.97 9.23 -20.50
N ASP A 266 10.70 9.73 -21.51
CA ASP A 266 10.10 10.22 -22.76
C ASP A 266 9.80 9.04 -23.72
N GLU A 267 10.53 7.92 -23.65
CA GLU A 267 10.18 6.65 -24.31
C GLU A 267 8.91 6.03 -23.70
N ILE A 268 8.82 5.96 -22.36
CA ILE A 268 7.59 5.52 -21.68
C ILE A 268 6.40 6.45 -22.01
N ASP A 269 6.62 7.77 -22.10
CA ASP A 269 5.60 8.73 -22.55
C ASP A 269 5.09 8.43 -23.96
N GLU A 270 5.97 8.00 -24.88
CA GLU A 270 5.62 7.75 -26.28
C GLU A 270 4.76 6.50 -26.44
N THR A 271 5.15 5.40 -25.79
CA THR A 271 4.38 4.15 -25.79
C THR A 271 3.07 4.28 -25.03
N ALA A 272 3.04 4.93 -23.87
CA ALA A 272 1.78 5.22 -23.17
C ALA A 272 0.85 6.11 -24.02
N ALA A 273 1.38 7.14 -24.68
CA ALA A 273 0.60 7.99 -25.57
C ALA A 273 0.13 7.26 -26.84
N PHE A 274 0.81 6.21 -27.30
CA PHE A 274 0.32 5.31 -28.35
C PHE A 274 -0.88 4.50 -27.85
N LEU A 275 -0.73 3.76 -26.75
CA LEU A 275 -1.78 2.91 -26.17
C LEU A 275 -3.06 3.71 -25.83
N PHE A 276 -2.91 4.94 -25.30
CA PHE A 276 -4.05 5.82 -25.04
C PHE A 276 -4.81 6.29 -26.30
N ARG A 277 -4.17 6.30 -27.48
CA ARG A 277 -4.85 6.61 -28.77
C ARG A 277 -5.57 5.38 -29.33
N GLU A 278 -4.96 4.21 -29.22
CA GLU A 278 -5.54 2.94 -29.66
C GLU A 278 -6.72 2.47 -28.79
N GLY A 279 -6.90 3.09 -27.61
CA GLY A 279 -7.89 2.67 -26.62
C GLY A 279 -7.52 1.38 -25.90
N THR A 280 -6.27 0.94 -26.00
CA THR A 280 -5.77 -0.28 -25.36
C THR A 280 -5.78 -0.12 -23.84
N SER A 281 -6.29 -1.13 -23.12
CA SER A 281 -6.21 -1.17 -21.67
C SER A 281 -4.86 -1.73 -21.23
N PHE A 282 -4.12 -1.03 -20.37
CA PHE A 282 -2.77 -1.45 -19.99
C PHE A 282 -2.38 -1.08 -18.55
N ALA A 283 -1.34 -1.76 -18.07
CA ALA A 283 -0.58 -1.42 -16.88
C ALA A 283 0.92 -1.32 -17.20
N LEU A 284 1.67 -0.58 -16.38
CA LEU A 284 3.12 -0.43 -16.51
C LEU A 284 3.82 -1.02 -15.28
N LEU A 285 4.85 -1.84 -15.48
CA LEU A 285 5.71 -2.34 -14.41
C LEU A 285 6.99 -1.54 -14.36
N HIS A 286 7.26 -0.89 -13.24
CA HIS A 286 8.61 -0.41 -12.94
C HIS A 286 9.56 -1.62 -12.91
N CYS A 287 10.75 -1.49 -13.49
CA CYS A 287 11.66 -2.60 -13.71
C CYS A 287 13.10 -2.09 -13.80
N GLN A 288 14.04 -2.87 -13.26
CA GLN A 288 15.46 -2.71 -13.49
C GLN A 288 15.94 -4.03 -14.14
N SER A 289 16.49 -3.95 -15.36
CA SER A 289 16.80 -5.13 -16.20
C SER A 289 18.26 -5.57 -16.09
N THR A 290 18.73 -5.84 -14.87
CA THR A 290 19.97 -6.58 -14.60
C THR A 290 19.65 -7.76 -13.69
N TYR A 291 20.38 -8.86 -13.87
CA TYR A 291 20.03 -10.18 -13.35
C TYR A 291 21.25 -10.77 -12.63
N PRO A 292 21.31 -10.75 -11.28
CA PRO A 292 20.41 -10.05 -10.36
C PRO A 292 20.61 -8.53 -10.34
N ALA A 293 19.55 -7.79 -10.02
CA ALA A 293 19.59 -6.35 -9.81
C ALA A 293 20.04 -6.01 -8.38
N LYS A 294 20.87 -4.97 -8.22
CA LYS A 294 21.30 -4.49 -6.90
C LYS A 294 20.30 -3.49 -6.33
N ASP A 295 20.02 -3.61 -5.03
CA ASP A 295 19.04 -2.80 -4.29
C ASP A 295 19.21 -1.29 -4.48
N ASP A 296 20.45 -0.81 -4.46
CA ASP A 296 20.81 0.61 -4.65
C ASP A 296 20.46 1.16 -6.06
N THR A 297 20.28 0.27 -7.04
CA THR A 297 19.88 0.62 -8.42
C THR A 297 18.38 0.54 -8.68
N LEU A 298 17.59 -0.11 -7.80
CA LEU A 298 16.18 -0.43 -8.07
C LEU A 298 15.29 0.81 -8.17
N ASN A 299 15.59 1.86 -7.41
CA ASN A 299 14.87 3.16 -7.45
C ASN A 299 13.33 3.04 -7.38
N LEU A 300 12.82 2.24 -6.44
CA LEU A 300 11.38 1.96 -6.28
C LEU A 300 10.53 3.23 -6.03
N SER A 301 11.14 4.34 -5.62
CA SER A 301 10.51 5.66 -5.50
C SER A 301 9.81 6.14 -6.79
N LEU A 302 10.17 5.57 -7.95
CA LEU A 302 9.51 5.83 -9.22
C LEU A 302 8.08 5.29 -9.29
N ILE A 303 7.72 4.21 -8.59
CA ILE A 303 6.38 3.58 -8.65
C ILE A 303 5.25 4.61 -8.45
N PRO A 304 5.18 5.35 -7.32
CA PRO A 304 4.13 6.35 -7.11
C PRO A 304 4.30 7.59 -8.01
N ARG A 305 5.48 7.83 -8.61
CA ARG A 305 5.69 8.89 -9.61
C ARG A 305 5.11 8.50 -10.97
N LEU A 306 5.27 7.24 -11.38
CA LEU A 306 4.69 6.69 -12.62
C LEU A 306 3.15 6.66 -12.51
N GLU A 307 2.62 6.27 -11.35
CA GLU A 307 1.16 6.27 -11.09
C GLU A 307 0.61 7.70 -11.22
N ARG A 308 1.25 8.65 -10.52
CA ARG A 308 0.96 10.09 -10.64
C ARG A 308 1.28 10.70 -12.00
N ARG A 309 1.94 9.99 -12.93
CA ARG A 309 2.20 10.46 -14.30
C ARG A 309 1.18 9.93 -15.31
N PHE A 310 0.93 8.63 -15.31
CA PHE A 310 0.12 7.96 -16.34
C PHE A 310 -1.33 7.75 -15.89
N GLY A 311 -1.58 7.45 -14.61
CA GLY A 311 -2.94 7.24 -14.08
C GLY A 311 -3.55 5.87 -14.40
N VAL A 312 -2.74 4.95 -14.91
CA VAL A 312 -3.03 3.51 -15.05
C VAL A 312 -2.47 2.73 -13.85
N PRO A 313 -2.86 1.46 -13.62
CA PRO A 313 -2.19 0.61 -12.64
C PRO A 313 -0.68 0.54 -12.89
N ILE A 314 0.10 0.76 -11.84
CA ILE A 314 1.54 0.56 -11.84
C ILE A 314 1.86 -0.67 -11.01
N GLY A 315 2.79 -1.49 -11.50
CA GLY A 315 3.35 -2.60 -10.75
C GLY A 315 4.87 -2.58 -10.70
N TYR A 316 5.44 -3.71 -10.33
CA TYR A 316 6.88 -3.93 -10.26
C TYR A 316 7.23 -5.30 -10.85
N SER A 317 8.26 -5.33 -11.69
CA SER A 317 8.87 -6.53 -12.28
C SER A 317 10.30 -6.58 -11.73
N GLY A 318 10.54 -7.55 -10.86
CA GLY A 318 11.70 -7.62 -9.99
C GLY A 318 12.72 -8.67 -10.43
N HIS A 319 13.99 -8.27 -10.37
CA HIS A 319 15.16 -9.14 -10.65
C HIS A 319 16.20 -9.04 -9.52
N GLU A 320 15.85 -8.44 -8.38
CA GLU A 320 16.64 -8.40 -7.15
C GLU A 320 16.88 -9.80 -6.54
N GLN A 321 17.76 -9.89 -5.55
CA GLN A 321 17.83 -11.04 -4.64
C GLN A 321 16.92 -10.83 -3.43
N GLY A 322 16.37 -11.92 -2.89
CA GLY A 322 15.43 -11.85 -1.77
C GLY A 322 14.07 -11.25 -2.14
N ILE A 323 13.33 -10.80 -1.12
CA ILE A 323 11.91 -10.42 -1.26
C ILE A 323 11.59 -9.00 -0.76
N ASP A 324 12.48 -8.39 0.03
CA ASP A 324 12.20 -7.10 0.68
C ASP A 324 11.98 -5.94 -0.31
N PRO A 325 12.70 -5.83 -1.44
CA PRO A 325 12.40 -4.80 -2.44
C PRO A 325 11.03 -5.01 -3.11
N SER A 326 10.63 -6.25 -3.39
CA SER A 326 9.29 -6.59 -3.88
C SER A 326 8.17 -6.21 -2.89
N VAL A 327 8.34 -6.48 -1.59
CA VAL A 327 7.39 -6.02 -0.56
C VAL A 327 7.39 -4.49 -0.44
N THR A 328 8.55 -3.86 -0.55
CA THR A 328 8.70 -2.39 -0.56
C THR A 328 7.99 -1.75 -1.76
N ALA A 329 8.04 -2.38 -2.93
CA ALA A 329 7.33 -1.93 -4.13
C ALA A 329 5.80 -1.93 -3.91
N VAL A 330 5.25 -2.96 -3.27
CA VAL A 330 3.84 -3.03 -2.86
C VAL A 330 3.50 -1.93 -1.84
N ALA A 331 4.33 -1.73 -0.82
CA ALA A 331 4.16 -0.65 0.15
C ALA A 331 4.17 0.75 -0.49
N LEU A 332 4.91 0.93 -1.59
CA LEU A 332 4.96 2.16 -2.40
C LEU A 332 3.82 2.28 -3.43
N GLY A 333 2.91 1.30 -3.48
CA GLY A 333 1.67 1.36 -4.26
C GLY A 333 1.58 0.43 -5.46
N ALA A 334 2.56 -0.45 -5.71
CA ALA A 334 2.49 -1.42 -6.81
C ALA A 334 1.22 -2.31 -6.70
N LYS A 335 0.55 -2.54 -7.84
CA LYS A 335 -0.69 -3.34 -7.98
C LYS A 335 -0.53 -4.60 -8.80
N ILE A 336 0.61 -4.76 -9.44
CA ILE A 336 1.07 -6.00 -10.06
C ILE A 336 2.47 -6.25 -9.50
N LEU A 337 2.77 -7.49 -9.15
CA LEU A 337 4.10 -7.92 -8.76
C LEU A 337 4.50 -9.11 -9.61
N GLU A 338 5.65 -9.01 -10.29
CA GLU A 338 6.18 -10.04 -11.17
C GLU A 338 7.58 -10.41 -10.71
N ARG A 339 7.80 -11.70 -10.44
CA ARG A 339 9.07 -12.27 -9.96
C ARG A 339 9.31 -13.61 -10.62
N HIS A 340 10.56 -13.86 -11.02
CA HIS A 340 10.94 -15.17 -11.57
C HIS A 340 10.90 -16.24 -10.47
N ILE A 341 10.46 -17.45 -10.82
CA ILE A 341 10.46 -18.63 -9.95
C ILE A 341 11.31 -19.75 -10.56
N THR A 342 12.05 -20.49 -9.73
CA THR A 342 12.89 -21.61 -10.16
C THR A 342 12.87 -22.75 -9.14
N LEU A 343 13.23 -23.96 -9.58
CA LEU A 343 13.47 -25.11 -8.70
C LEU A 343 14.91 -25.15 -8.16
N ASP A 344 15.85 -24.50 -8.85
CA ASP A 344 17.27 -24.45 -8.49
C ASP A 344 17.88 -23.12 -8.98
N LYS A 345 18.59 -22.41 -8.11
CA LYS A 345 19.29 -21.15 -8.43
C LYS A 345 20.65 -21.35 -9.11
N THR A 346 21.19 -22.57 -9.08
CA THR A 346 22.51 -22.92 -9.64
C THR A 346 22.43 -23.61 -11.00
N ALA A 347 21.24 -24.02 -11.44
CA ALA A 347 21.00 -24.56 -12.77
C ALA A 347 21.34 -23.56 -13.89
N GLU A 348 21.68 -24.10 -15.06
CA GLU A 348 22.11 -23.32 -16.22
C GLU A 348 20.97 -22.50 -16.83
N GLY A 349 21.24 -21.23 -17.11
CA GLY A 349 20.29 -20.32 -17.75
C GLY A 349 20.41 -18.88 -17.26
N PRO A 350 19.88 -17.89 -18.00
CA PRO A 350 20.08 -16.47 -17.71
C PRO A 350 19.39 -16.00 -16.43
N ASP A 351 18.24 -16.60 -16.09
CA ASP A 351 17.32 -16.06 -15.08
C ASP A 351 17.41 -16.77 -13.71
N HIS A 352 18.01 -17.97 -13.66
CA HIS A 352 18.03 -18.85 -12.47
C HIS A 352 18.59 -18.15 -11.21
N SER A 353 19.69 -17.42 -11.34
CA SER A 353 20.37 -16.75 -10.21
C SER A 353 19.59 -15.57 -9.60
N ALA A 354 18.66 -14.98 -10.35
CA ALA A 354 17.79 -13.89 -9.92
C ALA A 354 16.39 -14.36 -9.47
N SER A 355 16.08 -15.64 -9.69
CA SER A 355 14.78 -16.25 -9.42
C SER A 355 14.59 -16.61 -7.95
N LEU A 356 13.35 -16.75 -7.51
CA LEU A 356 12.99 -17.25 -6.18
C LEU A 356 12.76 -18.76 -6.20
N LEU A 357 13.18 -19.45 -5.13
CA LEU A 357 12.78 -20.84 -4.87
C LEU A 357 11.31 -20.91 -4.42
N PRO A 358 10.64 -22.08 -4.45
CA PRO A 358 9.22 -22.20 -4.12
C PRO A 358 8.85 -21.63 -2.74
N ASP A 359 9.65 -21.92 -1.70
CA ASP A 359 9.40 -21.42 -0.35
C ASP A 359 9.64 -19.91 -0.21
N GLU A 360 10.62 -19.36 -0.93
CA GLU A 360 10.87 -17.91 -0.96
C GLU A 360 9.74 -17.17 -1.68
N PHE A 361 9.20 -17.75 -2.75
CA PHE A 361 8.06 -17.21 -3.48
C PHE A 361 6.77 -17.30 -2.64
N LYS A 362 6.59 -18.39 -1.88
CA LYS A 362 5.49 -18.55 -0.91
C LYS A 362 5.57 -17.54 0.24
N GLU A 363 6.75 -17.32 0.81
CA GLU A 363 6.97 -16.25 1.79
C GLU A 363 6.73 -14.87 1.17
N LEU A 364 7.16 -14.61 -0.07
CA LEU A 364 6.84 -13.36 -0.76
C LEU A 364 5.34 -13.13 -0.85
N VAL A 365 4.55 -14.11 -1.32
CA VAL A 365 3.08 -13.96 -1.40
C VAL A 365 2.49 -13.66 -0.02
N ARG A 366 2.89 -14.42 1.01
CA ARG A 366 2.44 -14.19 2.39
C ARG A 366 2.74 -12.76 2.86
N ARG A 367 3.97 -12.29 2.64
CA ARG A 367 4.43 -10.95 3.05
C ARG A 367 3.76 -9.83 2.27
N VAL A 368 3.41 -10.05 1.00
CA VAL A 368 2.54 -9.15 0.24
C VAL A 368 1.16 -9.05 0.89
N ARG A 369 0.50 -10.19 1.20
CA ARG A 369 -0.83 -10.17 1.84
C ARG A 369 -0.82 -9.53 3.23
N ASP A 370 0.26 -9.70 4.00
CA ASP A 370 0.42 -9.04 5.30
C ASP A 370 0.71 -7.53 5.17
N CYS A 371 1.47 -7.13 4.14
CA CYS A 371 1.67 -5.71 3.81
C CYS A 371 0.33 -5.03 3.45
N GLU A 372 -0.52 -5.68 2.65
CA GLU A 372 -1.85 -5.16 2.28
C GLU A 372 -2.76 -4.92 3.48
N LYS A 373 -2.78 -5.86 4.45
CA LYS A 373 -3.49 -5.67 5.74
C LYS A 373 -2.91 -4.51 6.53
N THR A 374 -1.57 -4.41 6.60
CA THR A 374 -0.84 -3.44 7.41
C THR A 374 -0.95 -2.00 6.90
N LEU A 375 -1.02 -1.81 5.57
CA LEU A 375 -1.24 -0.49 4.95
C LEU A 375 -2.58 0.13 5.36
N GLY A 376 -3.61 -0.71 5.58
CA GLY A 376 -4.89 -0.29 6.12
C GLY A 376 -5.61 0.79 5.29
N GLN A 377 -6.15 1.79 5.97
CA GLN A 377 -6.83 2.94 5.36
C GLN A 377 -6.24 4.25 5.89
N PRO A 378 -6.14 5.32 5.08
CA PRO A 378 -5.52 6.59 5.46
C PRO A 378 -6.45 7.47 6.34
N VAL A 379 -7.04 6.87 7.39
CA VAL A 379 -8.00 7.52 8.29
C VAL A 379 -7.55 7.34 9.74
N LYS A 380 -7.16 8.42 10.43
CA LYS A 380 -6.78 8.32 11.84
C LYS A 380 -8.03 8.12 12.70
N GLN A 381 -8.20 6.90 13.19
CA GLN A 381 -9.20 6.54 14.20
C GLN A 381 -8.50 6.13 15.51
N VAL A 382 -9.28 6.06 16.58
CA VAL A 382 -8.85 5.52 17.88
C VAL A 382 -9.56 4.18 18.03
N THR A 383 -8.80 3.09 18.07
CA THR A 383 -9.32 1.73 18.20
C THR A 383 -9.97 1.50 19.58
N ARG A 384 -10.82 0.47 19.71
CA ARG A 384 -11.46 0.11 20.99
C ARG A 384 -10.43 -0.13 22.11
N GLY A 385 -9.30 -0.76 21.80
CA GLY A 385 -8.18 -0.94 22.73
C GLY A 385 -7.51 0.39 23.11
N GLU A 386 -7.24 1.26 22.13
CA GLU A 386 -6.73 2.61 22.41
C GLU A 386 -7.71 3.47 23.24
N VAL A 387 -9.03 3.25 23.18
CA VAL A 387 -10.01 3.98 24.02
C VAL A 387 -9.82 3.67 25.51
N MET A 388 -9.62 2.41 25.87
CA MET A 388 -9.35 2.03 27.27
C MET A 388 -8.01 2.60 27.74
N ASN A 389 -6.95 2.43 26.95
CA ASN A 389 -5.64 3.03 27.23
C ASN A 389 -5.71 4.57 27.31
N ARG A 390 -6.59 5.20 26.52
CA ARG A 390 -6.85 6.65 26.56
C ARG A 390 -7.48 7.08 27.88
N LEU A 391 -8.39 6.30 28.46
CA LEU A 391 -8.99 6.61 29.76
C LEU A 391 -7.95 6.49 30.88
N THR A 392 -7.14 5.43 30.89
CA THR A 392 -6.16 5.20 31.97
C THR A 392 -4.91 6.10 31.86
N LEU A 393 -4.32 6.21 30.66
CA LEU A 393 -2.99 6.81 30.48
C LEU A 393 -3.01 8.31 30.17
N ARG A 394 -4.10 8.85 29.60
CA ARG A 394 -4.15 10.31 29.39
C ARG A 394 -4.22 11.04 30.71
N LYS A 395 -3.86 12.31 30.65
CA LYS A 395 -4.02 13.28 31.73
C LYS A 395 -5.33 14.04 31.52
N SER A 396 -5.90 14.49 32.62
CA SER A 396 -6.96 15.48 32.69
C SER A 396 -6.51 16.67 33.53
N LEU A 397 -7.17 17.81 33.38
CA LEU A 397 -6.99 18.94 34.27
C LEU A 397 -7.57 18.59 35.65
N VAL A 398 -6.77 18.84 36.67
CA VAL A 398 -7.14 18.69 38.08
C VAL A 398 -6.76 19.94 38.86
N ALA A 399 -7.45 20.21 39.97
CA ALA A 399 -7.08 21.29 40.86
C ALA A 399 -5.76 20.98 41.59
N ALA A 400 -4.74 21.81 41.40
CA ALA A 400 -3.41 21.62 42.02
C ALA A 400 -3.42 21.83 43.55
N ARG A 401 -4.44 22.55 44.03
CA ARG A 401 -4.76 22.87 45.43
C ARG A 401 -6.28 23.06 45.54
N ARG A 402 -6.79 23.21 46.75
CA ARG A 402 -8.19 23.59 46.98
C ARG A 402 -8.53 24.93 46.30
N ILE A 403 -9.69 25.02 45.65
CA ILE A 403 -10.20 26.23 44.99
C ILE A 403 -11.64 26.45 45.48
N GLU A 404 -11.92 27.60 46.10
CA GLU A 404 -13.28 27.91 46.55
C GLU A 404 -14.20 28.42 45.44
N THR A 405 -15.49 28.15 45.57
CA THR A 405 -16.55 28.67 44.68
C THR A 405 -16.39 30.18 44.45
N GLY A 406 -16.54 30.63 43.19
CA GLY A 406 -16.39 32.03 42.79
C GLY A 406 -14.95 32.49 42.56
N SER A 407 -13.94 31.73 42.99
CA SER A 407 -12.51 32.06 42.79
C SER A 407 -12.15 32.10 41.30
N LYS A 408 -11.36 33.10 40.88
CA LYS A 408 -10.82 33.16 39.51
C LYS A 408 -9.73 32.10 39.34
N ILE A 409 -9.93 31.15 38.43
CA ILE A 409 -9.01 30.04 38.17
C ILE A 409 -7.75 30.59 37.50
N THR A 410 -6.59 30.34 38.11
CA THR A 410 -5.26 30.75 37.59
C THR A 410 -4.40 29.53 37.26
N HIS A 411 -3.31 29.74 36.51
CA HIS A 411 -2.42 28.65 36.10
C HIS A 411 -1.81 27.89 37.31
N SER A 412 -1.53 28.57 38.42
CA SER A 412 -1.02 27.92 39.65
C SER A 412 -2.08 27.13 40.43
N MET A 413 -3.36 27.22 40.05
CA MET A 413 -4.44 26.42 40.61
C MET A 413 -4.71 25.12 39.83
N VAL A 414 -4.10 24.92 38.66
CA VAL A 414 -4.42 23.81 37.75
C VAL A 414 -3.17 22.97 37.48
N ALA A 415 -3.31 21.66 37.54
CA ALA A 415 -2.30 20.68 37.12
C ALA A 415 -2.89 19.71 36.09
N ALA A 416 -2.03 18.97 35.38
CA ALA A 416 -2.44 17.89 34.48
C ALA A 416 -1.96 16.54 35.04
N LYS A 417 -2.90 15.70 35.48
CA LYS A 417 -2.64 14.38 36.07
C LYS A 417 -3.54 13.31 35.44
N SER A 418 -3.08 12.07 35.42
CA SER A 418 -3.88 10.89 35.02
C SER A 418 -4.81 10.48 36.17
N PRO A 419 -5.94 9.79 35.92
CA PRO A 419 -6.43 9.30 34.62
C PRO A 419 -7.06 10.40 33.75
N GLY A 420 -7.40 10.03 32.51
CA GLY A 420 -8.08 10.85 31.50
C GLY A 420 -9.60 10.95 31.72
N ALA A 421 -10.04 11.02 32.98
CA ALA A 421 -11.44 10.98 33.39
C ALA A 421 -12.13 12.36 33.47
N GLY A 422 -11.35 13.44 33.48
CA GLY A 422 -11.81 14.82 33.47
C GLY A 422 -11.48 15.56 32.17
N LEU A 423 -11.64 16.87 32.21
CA LEU A 423 -11.37 17.80 31.13
C LEU A 423 -9.96 17.65 30.52
N SER A 424 -9.87 17.63 29.18
CA SER A 424 -8.60 17.51 28.47
C SER A 424 -7.63 18.66 28.79
N PRO A 425 -6.33 18.43 29.04
CA PRO A 425 -5.34 19.47 29.26
C PRO A 425 -5.18 20.47 28.11
N GLN A 426 -5.62 20.12 26.90
CA GLN A 426 -5.68 21.04 25.76
C GLN A 426 -6.69 22.20 25.98
N ARG A 427 -7.64 22.03 26.91
CA ARG A 427 -8.67 23.01 27.28
C ARG A 427 -8.22 23.94 28.42
N LEU A 428 -6.94 23.92 28.81
CA LEU A 428 -6.42 24.73 29.92
C LEU A 428 -6.73 26.21 29.73
N TYR A 429 -6.44 26.77 28.56
CA TYR A 429 -6.64 28.20 28.29
C TYR A 429 -8.11 28.62 28.25
N ASP A 430 -9.03 27.70 27.93
CA ASP A 430 -10.48 27.92 28.03
C ASP A 430 -10.93 28.02 29.50
N LEU A 431 -10.22 27.33 30.40
CA LEU A 431 -10.52 27.28 31.84
C LEU A 431 -9.92 28.47 32.61
N LEU A 432 -8.73 28.93 32.20
CA LEU A 432 -8.03 30.03 32.85
C LEU A 432 -8.85 31.33 32.80
N GLY A 433 -8.94 32.01 33.94
CA GLY A 433 -9.66 33.27 34.08
C GLY A 433 -11.17 33.13 34.33
N LYS A 434 -11.77 31.95 34.15
CA LYS A 434 -13.14 31.67 34.61
C LYS A 434 -13.22 31.67 36.13
N ARG A 435 -14.44 31.80 36.67
CA ARG A 435 -14.70 31.63 38.11
C ARG A 435 -15.16 30.20 38.38
N ALA A 436 -14.65 29.57 39.43
CA ALA A 436 -15.03 28.20 39.81
C ALA A 436 -16.53 28.15 40.17
N ALA A 437 -17.30 27.29 39.49
CA ALA A 437 -18.74 27.14 39.71
C ALA A 437 -19.09 26.34 40.98
N ARG A 438 -18.10 25.67 41.56
CA ARG A 438 -18.15 24.85 42.77
C ARG A 438 -16.80 24.87 43.46
N THR A 439 -16.76 24.50 44.74
CA THR A 439 -15.49 24.25 45.43
C THR A 439 -14.89 22.94 44.90
N LEU A 440 -13.58 22.96 44.67
CA LEU A 440 -12.77 21.85 44.17
C LEU A 440 -11.69 21.54 45.19
N GLU A 441 -11.61 20.29 45.65
CA GLU A 441 -10.46 19.85 46.45
C GLU A 441 -9.24 19.59 45.56
N LYS A 442 -8.06 19.52 46.17
CA LYS A 442 -6.84 19.09 45.47
C LYS A 442 -7.09 17.74 44.76
N ASP A 443 -6.57 17.65 43.54
CA ASP A 443 -6.67 16.50 42.64
C ASP A 443 -8.09 16.15 42.17
N ASN A 444 -9.11 16.95 42.50
CA ASN A 444 -10.41 16.88 41.81
C ASN A 444 -10.26 17.22 40.32
N HIS A 445 -10.90 16.42 39.47
CA HIS A 445 -11.02 16.72 38.05
C HIS A 445 -11.89 17.96 37.79
N PHE A 446 -11.41 18.82 36.89
CA PHE A 446 -12.28 19.74 36.17
C PHE A 446 -13.12 18.97 35.14
N THR A 447 -14.35 19.41 34.89
CA THR A 447 -15.26 18.82 33.90
C THR A 447 -15.66 19.87 32.83
N GLU A 448 -16.47 19.47 31.85
CA GLU A 448 -17.05 20.42 30.89
C GLU A 448 -18.06 21.38 31.57
N GLU A 449 -18.65 21.01 32.71
CA GLU A 449 -19.52 21.91 33.51
C GLU A 449 -18.72 23.09 34.10
N ASP A 450 -17.47 22.84 34.52
CA ASP A 450 -16.56 23.87 35.04
C ASP A 450 -16.09 24.85 33.94
N LEU A 451 -16.32 24.53 32.67
CA LEU A 451 -16.05 25.40 31.52
C LEU A 451 -17.28 26.14 31.00
N PHE A 452 -18.34 25.41 30.67
CA PHE A 452 -19.48 25.95 29.94
C PHE A 452 -20.64 26.37 30.85
N GLY A 453 -20.66 25.91 32.10
CA GLY A 453 -21.79 26.08 33.01
C GLY A 453 -22.98 25.18 32.65
N GLY A 454 -23.95 25.15 33.56
CA GLY A 454 -25.09 24.23 33.50
C GLY A 454 -24.76 22.85 34.08
N LYS A 455 -25.71 22.26 34.80
CA LYS A 455 -25.65 20.85 35.20
C LYS A 455 -26.03 20.01 33.99
N LEU A 456 -25.22 18.99 33.66
CA LEU A 456 -25.63 17.95 32.72
C LEU A 456 -26.95 17.34 33.21
N ASN A 457 -27.94 17.28 32.32
CA ASN A 457 -29.26 16.80 32.69
C ASN A 457 -29.18 15.31 33.02
N LYS A 458 -29.26 14.96 34.31
CA LYS A 458 -29.12 13.59 34.85
C LYS A 458 -30.35 12.71 34.60
N SER A 459 -31.27 13.12 33.74
CA SER A 459 -32.48 12.38 33.41
C SER A 459 -32.12 11.05 32.73
N GLY A 460 -32.21 9.95 33.47
CA GLY A 460 -31.67 8.61 33.12
C GLY A 460 -32.30 7.85 31.94
N ASN A 461 -32.93 8.56 30.99
CA ASN A 461 -33.47 8.00 29.74
C ASN A 461 -32.60 8.41 28.53
N TYR A 462 -31.28 8.20 28.62
CA TYR A 462 -30.34 8.54 27.54
C TYR A 462 -30.54 7.73 26.25
N PHE A 463 -31.15 6.54 26.35
CA PHE A 463 -31.36 5.63 25.23
C PHE A 463 -32.81 5.13 25.20
N ARG A 464 -33.40 5.10 23.99
CA ARG A 464 -34.71 4.45 23.76
C ARG A 464 -34.49 2.96 23.48
N GLY A 465 -35.02 2.10 24.34
CA GLY A 465 -34.96 0.63 24.19
C GLY A 465 -34.19 -0.07 25.31
N ARG A 466 -33.89 -1.36 25.12
CA ARG A 466 -33.03 -2.14 26.04
C ARG A 466 -31.57 -1.74 25.83
N TRP A 467 -30.86 -1.44 26.91
CA TRP A 467 -29.44 -1.07 26.89
C TRP A 467 -28.74 -1.60 28.14
N GLY A 468 -27.44 -1.90 28.03
CA GLY A 468 -26.63 -2.41 29.12
C GLY A 468 -25.52 -1.46 29.53
N LEU A 469 -25.07 -1.59 30.78
CA LEU A 469 -23.89 -0.88 31.27
C LEU A 469 -22.78 -1.88 31.61
N LYS A 470 -21.58 -1.67 31.06
CA LYS A 470 -20.36 -2.38 31.47
C LYS A 470 -19.83 -1.75 32.75
N ALA A 471 -19.51 -2.57 33.75
CA ALA A 471 -19.14 -2.14 35.09
C ALA A 471 -18.12 -3.06 35.78
N ARG A 472 -17.64 -2.67 36.96
CA ARG A 472 -16.96 -3.50 37.96
C ARG A 472 -17.89 -3.69 39.17
N PHE A 473 -17.73 -4.76 39.95
CA PHE A 473 -18.63 -5.01 41.09
C PHE A 473 -18.61 -3.87 42.12
N PHE A 474 -17.46 -3.24 42.35
CA PHE A 474 -17.33 -2.11 43.28
C PHE A 474 -18.01 -0.81 42.80
N GLU A 475 -18.43 -0.72 41.53
CA GLU A 475 -19.11 0.45 40.97
C GLU A 475 -20.65 0.37 41.15
N ILE A 476 -21.17 -0.71 41.75
CA ILE A 476 -22.62 -0.94 41.83
C ILE A 476 -23.37 0.13 42.62
N ASP A 477 -22.78 0.65 43.71
CA ASP A 477 -23.37 1.74 44.49
C ASP A 477 -23.34 3.07 43.74
N ASP A 478 -22.33 3.28 42.89
CA ASP A 478 -22.26 4.46 42.02
C ASP A 478 -23.32 4.43 40.91
N ILE A 479 -23.57 3.26 40.32
CA ILE A 479 -24.61 3.06 39.30
C ILE A 479 -26.00 3.37 39.86
N GLU A 480 -26.32 2.82 41.03
CA GLU A 480 -27.57 3.10 41.75
C GLU A 480 -27.69 4.59 42.10
N ARG A 481 -26.62 5.19 42.65
CA ARG A 481 -26.56 6.62 43.02
C ARG A 481 -26.72 7.56 41.81
N LEU A 482 -26.29 7.14 40.63
CA LEU A 482 -26.48 7.89 39.38
C LEU A 482 -27.93 7.81 38.85
N GLY A 483 -28.77 6.92 39.38
CA GLY A 483 -30.16 6.76 38.94
C GLY A 483 -30.28 6.23 37.51
N LEU A 484 -29.24 5.57 37.01
CA LEU A 484 -29.23 4.96 35.68
C LEU A 484 -30.20 3.78 35.63
N LYS A 485 -30.96 3.67 34.54
CA LYS A 485 -31.91 2.58 34.31
C LYS A 485 -31.50 1.69 33.13
N PRO A 486 -30.33 1.02 33.17
CA PRO A 486 -30.02 -0.03 32.22
C PRO A 486 -30.98 -1.20 32.39
N THR A 487 -31.10 -2.04 31.37
CA THR A 487 -31.82 -3.32 31.48
C THR A 487 -30.91 -4.47 31.89
N LEU A 488 -29.59 -4.35 31.71
CA LEU A 488 -28.59 -5.34 32.11
C LEU A 488 -27.31 -4.68 32.62
N LEU A 489 -26.57 -5.38 33.48
CA LEU A 489 -25.19 -5.02 33.87
C LEU A 489 -24.22 -6.11 33.41
N GLU A 490 -23.15 -5.72 32.71
CA GLU A 490 -22.05 -6.60 32.30
C GLU A 490 -20.81 -6.31 33.16
N PHE A 491 -20.56 -7.16 34.17
CA PHE A 491 -19.41 -7.00 35.05
C PHE A 491 -18.14 -7.56 34.42
N HIS A 492 -17.17 -6.68 34.12
CA HIS A 492 -15.86 -7.02 33.57
C HIS A 492 -14.84 -7.26 34.69
N VAL A 493 -14.79 -8.49 35.17
CA VAL A 493 -14.03 -8.85 36.36
C VAL A 493 -12.60 -9.26 36.01
N SER A 494 -11.66 -8.85 36.85
CA SER A 494 -10.36 -9.51 37.00
C SER A 494 -10.45 -10.62 38.05
N ASP A 495 -9.44 -11.47 38.10
CA ASP A 495 -9.26 -12.51 39.12
C ASP A 495 -9.56 -12.04 40.56
N LYS A 496 -9.18 -10.82 40.92
CA LYS A 496 -9.41 -10.22 42.24
C LYS A 496 -10.85 -9.82 42.52
N ASP A 497 -11.64 -9.37 41.54
CA ASP A 497 -13.03 -8.94 41.79
C ASP A 497 -13.96 -10.13 42.04
N LEU A 498 -13.58 -11.36 41.64
CA LEU A 498 -14.33 -12.56 42.00
C LEU A 498 -14.47 -12.73 43.53
N LEU A 499 -13.55 -12.14 44.31
CA LEU A 499 -13.58 -12.09 45.77
C LEU A 499 -14.44 -10.93 46.33
N PHE A 500 -14.94 -10.01 45.51
CA PHE A 500 -15.71 -8.85 45.97
C PHE A 500 -17.13 -9.25 46.39
N ASP A 501 -17.53 -8.93 47.62
CA ASP A 501 -18.89 -9.19 48.10
C ASP A 501 -19.83 -8.04 47.78
N LEU A 502 -20.86 -8.33 46.96
CA LEU A 502 -21.89 -7.37 46.61
C LEU A 502 -22.84 -7.10 47.79
N PRO A 503 -23.35 -5.86 47.94
CA PRO A 503 -24.40 -5.56 48.91
C PRO A 503 -25.62 -6.48 48.73
N LYS A 504 -26.11 -7.05 49.84
CA LYS A 504 -27.26 -7.98 49.84
C LYS A 504 -28.58 -7.22 49.65
N ARG A 505 -28.87 -6.81 48.41
CA ARG A 505 -30.15 -6.20 47.97
C ARG A 505 -30.57 -6.72 46.60
N GLN A 506 -31.82 -6.48 46.22
CA GLN A 506 -32.33 -6.79 44.88
C GLN A 506 -31.95 -5.70 43.87
N TYR A 507 -31.42 -6.12 42.73
CA TYR A 507 -31.03 -5.28 41.60
C TYR A 507 -31.97 -5.56 40.41
N PRO A 508 -32.64 -4.54 39.84
CA PRO A 508 -33.67 -4.73 38.81
C PRO A 508 -33.11 -5.01 37.39
N TYR A 509 -31.88 -5.52 37.31
CA TYR A 509 -31.09 -5.66 36.09
C TYR A 509 -30.81 -7.13 35.76
N ASP A 510 -30.78 -7.48 34.48
CA ASP A 510 -30.27 -8.80 34.05
C ASP A 510 -28.74 -8.87 34.27
N LEU A 511 -28.25 -9.98 34.82
CA LEU A 511 -26.84 -10.15 35.20
C LEU A 511 -26.00 -10.80 34.07
N PHE A 512 -24.96 -10.11 33.64
CA PHE A 512 -23.89 -10.64 32.79
C PHE A 512 -22.54 -10.52 33.52
N ILE A 513 -21.71 -11.56 33.47
CA ILE A 513 -20.34 -11.53 33.98
C ILE A 513 -19.40 -11.90 32.85
N HIS A 514 -18.48 -10.99 32.55
CA HIS A 514 -17.41 -11.20 31.60
C HIS A 514 -16.18 -11.70 32.37
N ALA A 515 -15.79 -12.94 32.11
CA ALA A 515 -14.73 -13.62 32.85
C ALA A 515 -13.36 -12.94 32.66
N PRO A 516 -12.41 -13.11 33.59
CA PRO A 516 -11.10 -12.47 33.47
C PRO A 516 -10.38 -12.91 32.18
N GLU A 517 -9.94 -11.94 31.38
CA GLU A 517 -9.02 -12.17 30.24
C GLU A 517 -7.62 -12.60 30.72
N TYR A 518 -7.26 -12.28 31.98
CA TYR A 518 -5.98 -12.62 32.59
C TYR A 518 -6.17 -13.13 34.03
N ASN A 519 -5.33 -14.08 34.43
CA ASN A 519 -5.21 -14.63 35.78
C ASN A 519 -3.75 -14.49 36.21
N ASN A 520 -3.46 -13.67 37.23
CA ASN A 520 -2.09 -13.36 37.67
C ASN A 520 -1.10 -12.97 36.53
N ARG A 521 -1.57 -12.16 35.56
CA ARG A 521 -0.85 -11.74 34.33
C ARG A 521 -0.66 -12.81 33.25
N ILE A 522 -1.06 -14.05 33.48
CA ILE A 522 -1.12 -15.09 32.44
C ILE A 522 -2.44 -14.90 31.67
N LEU A 523 -2.41 -15.01 30.34
CA LEU A 523 -3.60 -14.93 29.50
C LEU A 523 -4.53 -16.12 29.78
N VAL A 524 -5.83 -15.88 29.82
CA VAL A 524 -6.84 -16.95 29.90
C VAL A 524 -7.11 -17.46 28.49
N ASP A 525 -6.63 -18.68 28.22
CA ASP A 525 -6.66 -19.34 26.93
C ASP A 525 -7.11 -20.80 27.11
N LEU A 526 -8.35 -21.08 26.69
CA LEU A 526 -8.95 -22.42 26.72
C LEU A 526 -8.58 -23.26 25.49
N ALA A 527 -7.91 -22.66 24.50
CA ALA A 527 -7.40 -23.29 23.29
C ALA A 527 -5.87 -23.52 23.33
N SER A 528 -5.21 -23.21 24.45
CA SER A 528 -3.77 -23.37 24.61
C SER A 528 -3.33 -24.84 24.62
N ASP A 529 -2.36 -25.18 23.76
CA ASP A 529 -1.65 -26.47 23.80
C ASP A 529 -0.80 -26.63 25.08
N GLU A 530 -0.48 -25.53 25.77
CA GLU A 530 0.26 -25.58 27.03
C GLU A 530 -0.69 -25.96 28.19
N LYS A 531 -0.58 -27.22 28.62
CA LYS A 531 -1.41 -27.82 29.69
C LYS A 531 -1.53 -26.96 30.96
N ALA A 532 -0.47 -26.27 31.37
CA ALA A 532 -0.49 -25.41 32.56
C ALA A 532 -1.39 -24.18 32.37
N THR A 533 -1.24 -23.48 31.24
CA THR A 533 -2.07 -22.33 30.84
C THR A 533 -3.53 -22.74 30.65
N TRP A 534 -3.79 -23.90 30.00
CA TRP A 534 -5.12 -24.47 29.85
C TRP A 534 -5.81 -24.78 31.19
N GLN A 535 -5.11 -25.45 32.13
CA GLN A 535 -5.64 -25.77 33.46
C GLN A 535 -5.93 -24.50 34.29
N ALA A 536 -5.02 -23.53 34.28
CA ALA A 536 -5.20 -22.25 34.97
C ALA A 536 -6.39 -21.46 34.41
N SER A 537 -6.64 -21.57 33.09
CA SER A 537 -7.77 -20.96 32.40
C SER A 537 -9.10 -21.59 32.78
N ILE A 538 -9.19 -22.93 32.80
CA ILE A 538 -10.40 -23.62 33.30
C ILE A 538 -10.71 -23.24 34.75
N ALA A 539 -9.71 -23.18 35.62
CA ALA A 539 -9.90 -22.87 37.04
C ALA A 539 -10.48 -21.46 37.27
N ILE A 540 -10.06 -20.45 36.49
CA ILE A 540 -10.59 -19.09 36.62
C ILE A 540 -11.98 -18.92 36.00
N ILE A 541 -12.28 -19.64 34.90
CA ILE A 541 -13.64 -19.70 34.36
C ILE A 541 -14.59 -20.38 35.36
N GLN A 542 -14.19 -21.48 36.01
CA GLN A 542 -15.01 -22.14 37.03
C GLN A 542 -15.29 -21.21 38.22
N LYS A 543 -14.27 -20.51 38.75
CA LYS A 543 -14.47 -19.47 39.79
C LYS A 543 -15.45 -18.37 39.34
N THR A 544 -15.44 -18.00 38.06
CA THR A 544 -16.39 -17.02 37.50
C THR A 544 -17.81 -17.57 37.49
N ILE A 545 -18.00 -18.84 37.12
CA ILE A 545 -19.29 -19.55 37.15
C ILE A 545 -19.84 -19.60 38.59
N ASP A 546 -19.01 -19.95 39.56
CA ASP A 546 -19.43 -20.09 40.94
C ASP A 546 -19.75 -18.73 41.57
N LYS A 547 -18.99 -17.69 41.24
CA LYS A 547 -19.34 -16.30 41.62
C LYS A 547 -20.67 -15.88 40.99
N ALA A 548 -20.90 -16.17 39.71
CA ALA A 548 -22.16 -15.85 39.02
C ALA A 548 -23.36 -16.50 39.71
N ARG A 549 -23.25 -17.79 40.06
CA ARG A 549 -24.29 -18.53 40.80
C ARG A 549 -24.55 -17.93 42.18
N ALA A 550 -23.49 -17.60 42.93
CA ALA A 550 -23.60 -17.05 44.28
C ALA A 550 -24.33 -15.70 44.33
N ILE A 551 -24.12 -14.83 43.32
CA ILE A 551 -24.75 -13.50 43.27
C ILE A 551 -26.07 -13.47 42.49
N ALA A 552 -26.38 -14.49 41.70
CA ALA A 552 -27.59 -14.56 40.88
C ALA A 552 -28.91 -14.24 41.62
N PRO A 553 -29.14 -14.67 42.88
CA PRO A 553 -30.36 -14.35 43.61
C PRO A 553 -30.56 -12.85 43.90
N LEU A 554 -29.52 -12.02 43.74
CA LEU A 554 -29.58 -10.57 43.89
C LEU A 554 -30.03 -9.84 42.60
N PHE A 555 -30.13 -10.54 41.47
CA PHE A 555 -30.37 -9.93 40.15
C PHE A 555 -31.61 -10.54 39.47
N ARG A 556 -32.07 -9.87 38.40
CA ARG A 556 -33.17 -10.36 37.58
C ARG A 556 -32.73 -11.49 36.66
N GLY A 557 -33.58 -12.51 36.54
CA GLY A 557 -33.49 -13.53 35.50
C GLY A 557 -32.35 -14.54 35.70
N THR A 558 -31.91 -15.17 34.60
CA THR A 558 -30.81 -16.15 34.64
C THR A 558 -29.48 -15.47 34.31
N PRO A 559 -28.44 -15.59 35.16
CA PRO A 559 -27.14 -15.01 34.88
C PRO A 559 -26.55 -15.53 33.57
N LYS A 560 -25.86 -14.66 32.85
CA LYS A 560 -25.09 -15.00 31.64
C LYS A 560 -23.61 -14.79 31.90
N ILE A 561 -22.79 -15.62 31.28
CA ILE A 561 -21.33 -15.54 31.39
C ILE A 561 -20.77 -15.38 29.98
N ILE A 562 -19.85 -14.43 29.82
CA ILE A 562 -19.11 -14.19 28.60
C ILE A 562 -17.68 -14.66 28.87
N ILE A 563 -17.15 -15.51 27.99
CA ILE A 563 -15.79 -16.05 28.05
C ILE A 563 -15.08 -15.78 26.74
N HIS A 564 -13.78 -15.48 26.83
CA HIS A 564 -12.88 -15.60 25.69
C HIS A 564 -12.36 -17.04 25.66
N ILE A 565 -12.50 -17.71 24.50
CA ILE A 565 -12.04 -19.10 24.33
C ILE A 565 -10.50 -19.16 24.17
N GLY A 566 -9.87 -18.04 23.81
CA GLY A 566 -8.50 -18.04 23.32
C GLY A 566 -8.43 -18.49 21.86
N GLY A 567 -7.22 -18.48 21.28
CA GLY A 567 -7.00 -18.77 19.86
C GLY A 567 -7.15 -17.56 18.92
N THR A 568 -6.06 -16.79 18.78
CA THR A 568 -5.67 -16.13 17.52
C THR A 568 -4.17 -15.81 17.57
N THR A 569 -3.37 -16.58 16.84
CA THR A 569 -2.09 -16.16 16.26
C THR A 569 -2.31 -15.95 14.76
#